data_AF-A0A832TQA1-F1
#
_entry.id   AF-A0A832TQA1-F1
#
_cell.length_a   1.000
_cell.length_b   1.000
_cell.length_c   1.000
_cell.angle_alpha   90.00
_cell.angle_beta   90.00
_cell.angle_gamma   90.00
#
_symmetry.space_group_name_H-M   'P 1'
#
loop_
_entity.id
_entity.type
_entity.pdbx_description
1 polymer ?
#
loop_
_entity_poly.entity_id
_entity_poly.type
_entity_poly.pdbx_seq_one_letter_code
_entity_poly.pdbx_strand_id
1 'polypeptide(L)'
;MKEIEAEVDRVRNMPDTVKNCPYMPLLVTNDEHKEIYLGYIDNLSVSDSEKTEMKKDLEDIWSRVPDKITEKDYPVMEKIGNAITTYVEETYWADEQSVEWKRAAHSGLTYAGVKLVYKNTEWAGWA
;
A
#
# COMPACT_ATOMS: atom_id res chain seq x y z
N MET A 1 -16.12 3.44 14.69
CA MET A 1 -16.80 2.30 14.00
C MET A 1 -17.37 2.73 12.66
N LYS A 2 -18.33 3.67 12.58
CA LYS A 2 -18.96 4.09 11.32
C LYS A 2 -17.99 4.50 10.19
N GLU A 3 -16.92 5.20 10.53
CA GLU A 3 -15.90 5.64 9.56
C GLU A 3 -15.05 4.48 9.02
N ILE A 4 -14.67 3.56 9.90
CA ILE A 4 -13.95 2.32 9.52
C ILE A 4 -14.85 1.42 8.67
N GLU A 5 -16.14 1.30 9.03
CA GLU A 5 -17.12 0.53 8.26
C GLU A 5 -17.34 1.13 6.87
N ALA A 6 -17.47 2.46 6.78
CA ALA A 6 -17.60 3.17 5.50
C ALA A 6 -16.37 2.97 4.61
N GLU A 7 -15.17 2.99 5.19
CA GLU A 7 -13.92 2.76 4.47
C GLU A 7 -13.79 1.32 3.98
N VAL A 8 -14.15 0.34 4.83
CA VAL A 8 -14.20 -1.08 4.45
C VAL A 8 -15.19 -1.31 3.31
N ASP A 9 -16.38 -0.72 3.39
CA ASP A 9 -17.40 -0.83 2.33
C ASP A 9 -16.94 -0.13 1.04
N ARG A 10 -16.26 1.01 1.14
CA ARG A 10 -15.68 1.70 -0.02
C ARG A 10 -14.70 0.79 -0.75
N VAL A 11 -13.73 0.22 -0.04
CA VAL A 11 -12.70 -0.67 -0.62
C VAL A 11 -13.33 -1.97 -1.15
N ARG A 12 -14.28 -2.55 -0.43
CA ARG A 12 -14.97 -3.79 -0.83
C ARG A 12 -15.71 -3.64 -2.15
N ASN A 13 -16.31 -2.47 -2.39
CA ASN A 13 -17.10 -2.18 -3.58
C ASN A 13 -16.27 -1.67 -4.78
N MET A 14 -14.94 -1.64 -4.68
CA MET A 14 -14.09 -1.24 -5.79
C MET A 14 -14.07 -2.29 -6.92
N PRO A 15 -13.83 -1.87 -8.17
CA PRO A 15 -13.64 -2.77 -9.30
C PRO A 15 -12.52 -3.78 -9.05
N ASP A 16 -12.63 -4.97 -9.65
CA ASP A 16 -11.61 -6.01 -9.55
C ASP A 16 -10.24 -5.52 -10.04
N THR A 17 -10.21 -4.65 -11.05
CA THR A 17 -8.97 -4.04 -11.55
C THR A 17 -8.26 -3.18 -10.49
N VAL A 18 -9.01 -2.54 -9.60
CA VAL A 18 -8.43 -1.77 -8.48
C VAL A 18 -7.97 -2.71 -7.38
N LYS A 19 -8.78 -3.71 -7.02
CA LYS A 19 -8.47 -4.68 -5.95
C LYS A 19 -7.26 -5.56 -6.28
N ASN A 20 -7.06 -5.87 -7.56
CA ASN A 20 -5.94 -6.70 -8.04
C ASN A 20 -4.68 -5.89 -8.37
N CYS A 21 -4.73 -4.55 -8.28
CA CYS A 21 -3.57 -3.72 -8.55
C CYS A 21 -2.48 -3.95 -7.48
N PRO A 22 -1.21 -4.15 -7.88
CA PRO A 22 -0.09 -4.09 -6.95
C PRO A 22 -0.11 -2.80 -6.15
N TYR A 23 0.29 -2.87 -4.88
CA TYR A 23 0.29 -1.70 -4.00
C TYR A 23 -1.09 -1.01 -3.93
N MET A 24 -2.18 -1.79 -3.87
CA MET A 24 -3.55 -1.25 -3.73
C MET A 24 -3.69 -0.14 -2.64
N PRO A 25 -3.06 -0.24 -1.44
CA PRO A 25 -3.09 0.85 -0.47
C PRO A 25 -2.54 2.20 -0.99
N LEU A 26 -1.51 2.19 -1.84
CA LEU A 26 -0.99 3.38 -2.52
C LEU A 26 -1.99 3.91 -3.55
N LEU A 27 -2.66 3.01 -4.26
CA LEU A 27 -3.65 3.35 -5.30
C LEU A 27 -4.88 4.06 -4.71
N VAL A 28 -5.40 3.57 -3.58
CA VAL A 28 -6.70 4.02 -3.00
C VAL A 28 -6.56 4.99 -1.84
N THR A 29 -5.35 5.53 -1.68
CA THR A 29 -5.01 6.38 -0.55
C THR A 29 -5.81 7.69 -0.53
N ASN A 30 -5.97 8.27 0.65
CA ASN A 30 -6.66 9.56 0.83
C ASN A 30 -5.74 10.73 0.45
N ASP A 31 -6.31 11.93 0.28
CA ASP A 31 -5.55 13.09 -0.20
C ASP A 31 -4.41 13.49 0.74
N GLU A 32 -4.59 13.36 2.06
CA GLU A 32 -3.54 13.61 3.06
C GLU A 32 -2.32 12.69 2.83
N HIS A 33 -2.55 11.41 2.62
CA HIS A 33 -1.49 10.44 2.38
C HIS A 33 -0.90 10.54 0.98
N LYS A 34 -1.63 11.05 -0.03
CA LYS A 34 -1.07 11.29 -1.37
C LYS A 34 0.13 12.24 -1.28
N GLU A 35 0.01 13.32 -0.51
CA GLU A 35 1.11 14.27 -0.31
C GLU A 35 2.34 13.60 0.33
N ILE A 36 2.12 12.71 1.30
CA ILE A 36 3.19 11.95 1.95
C ILE A 36 3.92 11.07 0.94
N TYR A 37 3.20 10.33 0.09
CA TYR A 37 3.81 9.48 -0.93
C TYR A 37 4.60 10.28 -1.98
N LEU A 38 4.08 11.43 -2.40
CA LEU A 38 4.82 12.34 -3.28
C LEU A 38 6.11 12.85 -2.60
N GLY A 39 6.06 13.11 -1.29
CA GLY A 39 7.24 13.44 -0.48
C GLY A 39 8.26 12.31 -0.40
N TYR A 40 7.83 11.04 -0.32
CA TYR A 40 8.77 9.91 -0.40
C TYR A 40 9.47 9.84 -1.75
N ILE A 41 8.77 10.15 -2.85
CA ILE A 41 9.37 10.19 -4.19
C ILE A 41 10.48 11.24 -4.29
N ASP A 42 10.32 12.41 -3.64
CA ASP A 42 11.36 13.45 -3.61
C ASP A 42 12.68 12.96 -3.00
N ASN A 43 12.61 12.01 -2.07
CA ASN A 43 13.76 11.50 -1.33
C ASN A 43 14.39 10.23 -1.94
N LEU A 44 13.85 9.72 -3.05
CA LEU A 44 14.41 8.54 -3.73
C LEU A 44 15.82 8.82 -4.29
N SER A 45 16.68 7.81 -4.26
CA SER A 45 18.03 7.86 -4.86
C SER A 45 18.00 7.62 -6.38
N VAL A 46 17.13 8.32 -7.10
CA VAL A 46 17.01 8.30 -8.57
C VAL A 46 17.15 9.71 -9.14
N SER A 47 17.20 9.85 -10.46
CA SER A 47 17.32 11.16 -11.12
C SER A 47 16.09 12.05 -10.89
N ASP A 48 16.25 13.37 -10.88
CA ASP A 48 15.13 14.31 -10.72
C ASP A 48 14.08 14.19 -11.84
N SER A 49 14.52 13.87 -13.06
CA SER A 49 13.61 13.56 -14.17
C SER A 49 12.75 12.33 -13.88
N GLU A 50 13.34 11.29 -13.29
CA GLU A 50 12.62 10.07 -12.95
C GLU A 50 11.65 10.32 -11.79
N LYS A 51 12.03 11.11 -10.78
CA LYS A 51 11.10 11.54 -9.71
C LYS A 51 9.91 12.29 -10.28
N THR A 52 10.15 13.21 -11.21
CA THR A 52 9.10 14.01 -11.87
C THR A 52 8.14 13.14 -12.67
N GLU A 53 8.68 12.15 -13.40
CA GLU A 53 7.88 11.18 -14.15
C GLU A 53 7.04 10.31 -13.21
N MET A 54 7.64 9.74 -12.15
CA MET A 54 6.92 8.95 -11.15
C MET A 54 5.76 9.71 -10.51
N LYS A 55 5.97 10.98 -10.14
CA LYS A 55 4.91 11.81 -9.56
C LYS A 55 3.76 12.04 -10.54
N LYS A 56 4.11 12.40 -11.78
CA LYS A 56 3.12 12.65 -12.84
C LYS A 56 2.29 11.39 -13.12
N ASP A 57 2.95 10.24 -13.22
CA ASP A 57 2.28 8.96 -13.45
C ASP A 57 1.33 8.60 -12.30
N LEU A 58 1.78 8.81 -11.06
CA LEU A 58 0.97 8.51 -9.87
C LEU A 58 -0.24 9.44 -9.77
N GLU A 59 -0.07 10.74 -10.05
CA GLU A 59 -1.16 11.72 -10.11
C GLU A 59 -2.19 11.39 -11.22
N ASP A 60 -1.72 10.99 -12.41
CA ASP A 60 -2.60 10.53 -13.49
C ASP A 60 -3.42 9.31 -13.05
N ILE A 61 -2.76 8.31 -12.47
CA ILE A 61 -3.42 7.10 -11.97
C ILE A 61 -4.46 7.44 -10.91
N TRP A 62 -4.11 8.26 -9.91
CA TRP A 62 -5.05 8.67 -8.86
C TRP A 62 -6.27 9.41 -9.41
N SER A 63 -6.12 10.22 -10.46
CA SER A 63 -7.23 10.92 -11.10
C SER A 63 -8.24 9.98 -11.78
N ARG A 64 -7.85 8.72 -12.02
CA ARG A 64 -8.63 7.69 -12.71
C ARG A 64 -9.27 6.67 -11.77
N VAL A 65 -8.94 6.67 -10.48
CA VAL A 65 -9.53 5.77 -9.48
C VAL A 65 -10.99 6.18 -9.18
N PRO A 66 -11.94 5.23 -9.04
CA PRO A 66 -11.77 3.78 -9.21
C PRO A 66 -12.05 3.28 -10.64
N ASP A 67 -12.70 4.09 -11.48
CA ASP A 67 -13.43 3.60 -12.65
C ASP A 67 -12.57 3.36 -13.90
N LYS A 68 -11.38 3.98 -13.96
CA LYS A 68 -10.54 4.02 -15.18
C LYS A 68 -9.15 3.40 -14.96
N ILE A 69 -9.03 2.54 -13.95
CA ILE A 69 -7.83 1.74 -13.71
C ILE A 69 -7.83 0.49 -14.60
N THR A 70 -6.69 0.23 -15.21
CA THR A 70 -6.46 -0.87 -16.13
C THR A 70 -5.21 -1.65 -15.74
N GLU A 71 -5.06 -2.88 -16.23
CA GLU A 71 -3.87 -3.71 -15.97
C GLU A 71 -2.57 -3.09 -16.48
N LYS A 72 -2.65 -2.11 -17.40
CA LYS A 72 -1.47 -1.36 -17.86
C LYS A 72 -0.89 -0.44 -16.81
N ASP A 73 -1.67 -0.08 -15.79
CA ASP A 73 -1.23 0.74 -14.66
C ASP A 73 -0.41 -0.08 -13.65
N TYR A 74 -0.54 -1.42 -13.68
CA TYR A 74 0.07 -2.30 -12.67
C TYR A 74 1.60 -2.24 -12.66
N PRO A 75 2.31 -2.28 -13.81
CA PRO A 75 3.77 -2.18 -13.80
C PRO A 75 4.27 -0.82 -13.26
N VAL A 76 3.51 0.25 -13.52
CA VAL A 76 3.83 1.60 -13.02
C VAL A 76 3.65 1.65 -11.50
N MET A 77 2.51 1.15 -11.00
CA MET A 77 2.23 1.04 -9.56
C MET A 77 3.24 0.15 -8.84
N GLU A 78 3.64 -0.97 -9.46
CA GLU A 78 4.65 -1.88 -8.91
C GLU A 78 6.04 -1.20 -8.85
N LYS A 79 6.45 -0.51 -9.92
CA LYS A 79 7.72 0.23 -9.95
C LYS A 79 7.78 1.29 -8.85
N ILE A 80 6.76 2.15 -8.77
CA ILE A 80 6.71 3.26 -7.81
C ILE A 80 6.56 2.72 -6.38
N GLY A 81 5.67 1.75 -6.19
CA GLY A 81 5.44 1.12 -4.89
C GLY A 81 6.70 0.46 -4.34
N ASN A 82 7.42 -0.32 -5.15
CA ASN A 82 8.70 -0.92 -4.76
C ASN A 82 9.72 0.17 -4.34
N ALA A 83 9.86 1.24 -5.13
CA ALA A 83 10.83 2.29 -4.83
C ALA A 83 10.51 3.02 -3.50
N ILE A 84 9.24 3.34 -3.28
CA ILE A 84 8.78 3.96 -2.02
C ILE A 84 9.00 3.00 -0.84
N THR A 85 8.60 1.72 -0.97
CA THR A 85 8.78 0.74 0.09
C THR A 85 10.25 0.58 0.47
N THR A 86 11.14 0.43 -0.51
CA THR A 86 12.58 0.36 -0.25
C THR A 86 13.08 1.59 0.48
N TYR A 87 12.70 2.80 0.04
CA TYR A 87 13.10 4.03 0.73
C TYR A 87 12.60 4.08 2.18
N VAL A 88 11.33 3.74 2.42
CA VAL A 88 10.74 3.75 3.76
C VAL A 88 11.42 2.73 4.66
N GLU A 89 11.68 1.53 4.15
CA GLU A 89 12.38 0.46 4.86
C GLU A 89 13.79 0.89 5.26
N GLU A 90 14.57 1.43 4.31
CA GLU A 90 15.94 1.88 4.54
C GLU A 90 16.01 3.11 5.45
N THR A 91 15.04 4.02 5.36
CA THR A 91 15.06 5.29 6.11
C THR A 91 14.54 5.15 7.53
N TYR A 92 13.47 4.38 7.71
CA TYR A 92 12.74 4.33 8.98
C TYR A 92 12.82 2.98 9.68
N TRP A 93 13.09 1.89 8.96
CA TRP A 93 13.00 0.52 9.50
C TRP A 93 14.35 -0.19 9.58
N ALA A 94 15.43 0.43 9.10
CA ALA A 94 16.73 -0.21 8.95
C ALA A 94 17.38 -0.68 10.27
N ASP A 95 17.07 -0.08 11.44
CA ASP A 95 17.86 -0.39 12.65
C ASP A 95 17.11 -0.88 13.91
N GLU A 96 15.79 -0.66 14.11
CA GLU A 96 15.14 -1.06 15.40
C GLU A 96 13.74 -1.71 15.28
N GLN A 97 12.99 -1.50 14.19
CA GLN A 97 11.59 -1.95 14.12
C GLN A 97 11.39 -3.42 13.68
N SER A 98 12.34 -4.04 12.97
CA SER A 98 12.17 -5.41 12.48
C SER A 98 12.11 -6.47 13.61
N VAL A 99 12.68 -6.16 14.78
CA VAL A 99 12.67 -7.03 15.97
C VAL A 99 11.39 -6.85 16.80
N GLU A 100 10.82 -5.64 16.84
CA GLU A 100 9.56 -5.36 17.56
C GLU A 100 8.29 -5.68 16.77
N TRP A 101 8.29 -5.50 15.44
CA TRP A 101 7.17 -5.92 14.58
C TRP A 101 6.90 -7.43 14.66
N LYS A 102 7.96 -8.23 14.86
CA LYS A 102 7.87 -9.69 15.07
C LYS A 102 7.54 -10.08 16.52
N ARG A 103 7.53 -9.14 17.46
CA ARG A 103 7.12 -9.40 18.84
C ARG A 103 5.62 -9.15 19.04
N ALA A 104 5.10 -9.75 20.10
CA ALA A 104 3.71 -10.02 20.47
C ALA A 104 2.60 -8.99 20.15
N ALA A 105 2.93 -7.73 19.85
CA ALA A 105 1.95 -6.68 19.59
C ALA A 105 1.11 -6.94 18.31
N HIS A 106 1.65 -7.63 17.31
CA HIS A 106 0.98 -7.80 16.02
C HIS A 106 0.67 -9.25 15.63
N SER A 107 1.19 -10.27 16.34
CA SER A 107 0.80 -11.66 16.08
C SER A 107 -0.71 -11.86 16.25
N GLY A 108 -1.34 -11.13 17.19
CA GLY A 108 -2.79 -11.12 17.35
C GLY A 108 -3.57 -10.52 16.17
N LEU A 109 -3.04 -9.48 15.52
CA LEU A 109 -3.67 -8.85 14.34
C LEU A 109 -3.50 -9.71 13.08
N THR A 110 -2.31 -10.29 12.88
CA THR A 110 -2.07 -11.27 11.81
C THR A 110 -2.92 -12.53 12.01
N TYR A 111 -2.98 -13.05 13.25
CA TYR A 111 -3.87 -14.15 13.64
C TYR A 111 -5.33 -13.83 13.31
N ALA A 112 -5.82 -12.66 13.72
CA ALA A 112 -7.19 -12.23 13.48
C ALA A 112 -7.48 -12.09 11.98
N GLY A 113 -6.58 -11.48 11.21
CA GLY A 113 -6.70 -11.32 9.75
C GLY A 113 -6.74 -12.65 9.01
N VAL A 114 -5.81 -13.57 9.29
CA VAL A 114 -5.79 -14.92 8.71
C VAL A 114 -7.09 -15.67 9.03
N LYS A 115 -7.56 -15.56 10.27
CA LYS A 115 -8.81 -16.20 10.70
C LYS A 115 -10.05 -15.59 10.02
N LEU A 116 -10.04 -14.28 9.78
CA LEU A 116 -11.14 -13.57 9.11
C LEU A 116 -11.23 -13.95 7.62
N VAL A 117 -10.08 -14.06 6.95
CA VAL A 117 -10.00 -14.35 5.50
C VAL A 117 -10.20 -15.83 5.22
N TYR A 118 -9.58 -16.71 6.00
CA TYR A 118 -9.51 -18.14 5.66
C TYR A 118 -10.42 -19.04 6.51
N LYS A 119 -11.07 -18.50 7.56
CA LYS A 119 -11.93 -19.25 8.50
C LYS A 119 -11.30 -20.56 9.04
N ASN A 120 -9.98 -20.70 8.98
CA ASN A 120 -9.27 -21.92 9.30
C ASN A 120 -8.17 -21.63 10.33
N THR A 121 -8.18 -22.40 11.43
CA THR A 121 -7.31 -22.19 12.61
C THR A 121 -5.95 -22.87 12.49
N GLU A 122 -5.73 -23.75 11.51
CA GLU A 122 -4.48 -24.54 11.42
C GLU A 122 -3.26 -23.70 10.98
N TRP A 123 -3.48 -22.67 10.17
CA TRP A 123 -2.40 -21.77 9.70
C TRP A 123 -1.94 -20.77 10.75
N ALA A 124 -2.71 -20.64 11.84
CA ALA A 124 -2.45 -19.70 12.90
C ALA A 124 -1.43 -20.21 13.94
N GLY A 125 -1.01 -21.47 13.85
CA GLY A 125 0.01 -22.06 14.73
C GLY A 125 1.46 -21.73 14.36
N TRP A 126 1.68 -21.07 13.22
CA TRP A 126 3.00 -20.74 12.68
C TRP A 126 3.29 -19.21 12.66
N ALA A 127 2.37 -18.41 13.19
CA ALA A 127 2.46 -16.95 13.30
C ALA A 127 2.74 -16.49 14.74
#